data_AF-A0A2V9VY03-F1
#
_entry.id   AF-A0A2V9VY03-F1
#
_cell.length_a   1.000
_cell.length_b   1.000
_cell.length_c   1.000
_cell.angle_alpha   90.00
_cell.angle_beta   90.00
_cell.angle_gamma   90.00
#
_symmetry.space_group_name_H-M   'P 1'
#
loop_
_entity.id
_entity.type
_entity.pdbx_description
1 polymer ?
#
loop_
_entity_poly.entity_id
_entity_poly.type
_entity_poly.pdbx_seq_one_letter_code
_entity_poly.pdbx_strand_id
1 'polypeptide(L)'
;MPAMSDLEINGKNDSASDQSAKLTPIAPEFSVATRPSYARTLFLDAGGLRPGWGIAFYALMFYTFQRFAVELASMHDFGASGLWSSMLEELLNLGAAVIPALILSRFENRPWKMYGLPMREAIGRLFWIGVVWGIAAISLLMFALWGMHVFAFGHLVLHGARVARFAAFWSVMFLLVGMFEEFLLRGYSQFTLARGLGFWPAAFVLSCMFGVIHLRNGGEQWRGLLAVVFIGLFFCLTLRRTGDLWFAVGFHAAWDWGETFLYSVPDSGLVSPGHLLSSSLRGSEWLSGGSVGPEGSVICFAVIAAVWIAFDRIYPHARV
;
A
#
# COMPACT_ATOMS: atom_id res chain seq x y z
N MET A 1 -61.88 -20.51 64.15
CA MET A 1 -61.92 -21.20 65.46
C MET A 1 -60.85 -22.28 65.44
N PRO A 2 -60.01 -22.47 66.47
CA PRO A 2 -59.53 -21.59 67.57
C PRO A 2 -57.98 -21.40 67.47
N ALA A 3 -57.19 -20.68 68.27
CA ALA A 3 -57.22 -20.06 69.61
C ALA A 3 -56.23 -18.85 69.59
N MET A 4 -56.48 -17.66 70.19
CA MET A 4 -56.18 -17.24 71.58
C MET A 4 -54.81 -17.74 72.10
N SER A 5 -53.93 -17.00 72.77
CA SER A 5 -53.84 -15.65 73.38
C SER A 5 -52.32 -15.36 73.55
N ASP A 6 -51.82 -14.13 73.67
CA ASP A 6 -51.66 -13.46 74.96
C ASP A 6 -51.28 -11.98 74.78
N LEU A 7 -51.83 -11.19 75.70
CA LEU A 7 -51.55 -9.78 75.94
C LEU A 7 -50.25 -9.63 76.74
N GLU A 8 -49.39 -8.69 76.35
CA GLU A 8 -48.60 -7.91 77.31
C GLU A 8 -48.69 -6.42 76.97
N ILE A 9 -49.23 -5.67 77.91
CA ILE A 9 -49.16 -4.22 77.98
C ILE A 9 -47.97 -3.90 78.89
N ASN A 10 -47.02 -3.09 78.42
CA ASN A 10 -46.29 -2.22 79.34
C ASN A 10 -45.88 -0.91 78.66
N GLY A 11 -46.03 0.19 79.40
CA GLY A 11 -46.03 1.54 78.89
C GLY A 11 -44.68 2.27 78.94
N LYS A 12 -44.69 3.44 78.29
CA LYS A 12 -43.89 4.65 78.54
C LYS A 12 -42.37 4.57 78.34
N ASN A 13 -41.86 5.29 77.34
CA ASN A 13 -41.37 6.67 77.55
C ASN A 13 -40.78 7.28 76.28
N ASP A 14 -40.96 8.59 76.19
CA ASP A 14 -40.48 9.51 75.17
C ASP A 14 -38.96 9.46 74.96
N SER A 15 -38.53 9.48 73.70
CA SER A 15 -37.44 10.38 73.27
C SER A 15 -37.44 10.51 71.75
N ALA A 16 -37.82 11.70 71.31
CA ALA A 16 -37.58 12.17 69.96
C ALA A 16 -36.07 12.13 69.67
N SER A 17 -35.65 11.26 68.75
CA SER A 17 -34.33 11.35 68.16
C SER A 17 -34.45 12.12 66.84
N ASP A 18 -34.00 13.35 66.92
CA ASP A 18 -33.78 14.31 65.84
C ASP A 18 -32.82 13.71 64.78
N GLN A 19 -33.36 13.07 63.75
CA GLN A 19 -32.62 12.79 62.52
C GLN A 19 -32.68 14.00 61.61
N SER A 20 -31.88 15.01 61.94
CA SER A 20 -31.46 16.04 61.00
C SER A 20 -30.62 15.40 59.89
N ALA A 21 -31.29 14.93 58.84
CA ALA A 21 -30.66 14.58 57.59
C ALA A 21 -30.02 15.85 57.01
N LYS A 22 -28.69 15.98 57.14
CA LYS A 22 -27.91 17.00 56.43
C LYS A 22 -28.10 16.79 54.92
N LEU A 23 -29.02 17.55 54.34
CA LEU A 23 -29.12 17.77 52.91
C LEU A 23 -27.87 18.53 52.46
N THR A 24 -26.85 17.81 52.01
CA THR A 24 -25.73 18.41 51.29
C THR A 24 -26.29 19.01 49.99
N PRO A 25 -26.11 20.30 49.71
CA PRO A 25 -26.54 20.86 48.43
C PRO A 25 -25.72 20.20 47.32
N ILE A 26 -26.39 19.48 46.40
CA ILE A 26 -25.78 19.08 45.13
C ILE A 26 -25.61 20.38 44.34
N ALA A 27 -24.43 20.99 44.46
CA ALA A 27 -24.08 22.11 43.60
C ALA A 27 -24.09 21.62 42.14
N PRO A 28 -24.71 22.36 41.20
CA PRO A 28 -24.61 22.01 39.79
C PRO A 28 -23.14 22.00 39.37
N GLU A 29 -22.67 20.85 38.89
CA GLU A 29 -21.33 20.68 38.36
C GLU A 29 -21.25 21.43 37.04
N PHE A 30 -20.88 22.72 37.10
CA PHE A 30 -20.56 23.50 35.93
C PHE A 30 -19.22 23.02 35.38
N SER A 31 -19.22 21.95 34.59
CA SER A 31 -18.06 21.60 33.79
C SER A 31 -17.81 22.77 32.85
N VAL A 32 -16.75 23.54 33.10
CA VAL A 32 -16.32 24.61 32.20
C VAL A 32 -15.98 23.92 30.88
N ALA A 33 -16.83 24.09 29.87
CA ALA A 33 -16.56 23.62 28.52
C ALA A 33 -15.31 24.36 28.01
N THR A 34 -14.14 23.76 28.22
CA THR A 34 -12.87 24.29 27.75
C THR A 34 -12.93 24.27 26.23
N ARG A 35 -13.03 25.46 25.62
CA ARG A 35 -12.96 25.58 24.17
C ARG A 35 -11.64 24.95 23.72
N PRO A 36 -11.65 24.02 22.74
CA PRO A 36 -10.42 23.43 22.26
C PRO A 36 -9.48 24.54 21.77
N SER A 37 -8.19 24.40 22.05
CA SER A 37 -7.20 25.37 21.59
C SER A 37 -7.26 25.55 20.07
N TYR A 38 -6.95 26.74 19.56
CA TYR A 38 -6.98 27.02 18.12
C TYR A 38 -6.15 26.02 17.30
N ALA A 39 -5.00 25.59 17.84
CA ALA A 39 -4.18 24.53 17.26
C ALA A 39 -4.93 23.19 17.13
N ARG A 40 -5.73 22.81 18.15
CA ARG A 40 -6.54 21.59 18.10
C ARG A 40 -7.61 21.66 17.00
N THR A 41 -8.25 22.80 16.80
CA THR A 41 -9.23 22.98 15.69
C THR A 41 -8.58 22.99 14.30
N LEU A 42 -7.34 23.47 14.20
CA LEU A 42 -6.61 23.55 12.93
C LEU A 42 -6.08 22.19 12.47
N PHE A 43 -5.48 21.41 13.38
CA PHE A 43 -4.78 20.17 13.04
C PHE A 43 -5.62 18.90 13.24
N LEU A 44 -6.58 18.91 14.17
CA LEU A 44 -7.27 17.70 14.60
C LEU A 44 -8.77 17.71 14.23
N ASP A 45 -9.29 16.53 13.92
CA ASP A 45 -10.73 16.23 13.82
C ASP A 45 -11.12 15.12 14.83
N ALA A 46 -12.37 14.65 14.77
CA ALA A 46 -12.88 13.61 15.66
C ALA A 46 -12.11 12.27 15.59
N GLY A 47 -11.31 12.05 14.54
CA GLY A 47 -10.53 10.84 14.30
C GLY A 47 -9.01 11.05 14.26
N GLY A 48 -8.46 12.14 14.79
CA GLY A 48 -7.02 12.41 14.81
C GLY A 48 -6.63 13.56 13.88
N LEU A 49 -5.55 13.42 13.11
CA LEU A 49 -5.12 14.48 12.19
C LEU A 49 -6.13 14.65 11.06
N ARG A 50 -6.41 15.92 10.71
CA ARG A 50 -7.17 16.24 9.50
C ARG A 50 -6.41 15.69 8.28
N PRO A 51 -7.11 15.16 7.26
CA PRO A 51 -6.48 14.48 6.12
C PRO A 51 -5.33 15.26 5.45
N GLY A 52 -5.51 16.56 5.24
CA GLY A 52 -4.49 17.41 4.62
C GLY A 52 -3.19 17.46 5.42
N TRP A 53 -3.28 17.63 6.74
CA TRP A 53 -2.11 17.63 7.64
C TRP A 53 -1.51 16.23 7.79
N GLY A 54 -2.34 15.19 7.81
CA GLY A 54 -1.89 13.80 7.84
C GLY A 54 -0.99 13.48 6.63
N ILE A 55 -1.42 13.87 5.42
CA ILE A 55 -0.59 13.72 4.20
C ILE A 55 0.64 14.62 4.25
N ALA A 56 0.50 15.88 4.66
CA ALA A 56 1.63 16.82 4.69
C ALA A 56 2.75 16.35 5.63
N PHE A 57 2.41 15.90 6.84
CA PHE A 57 3.40 15.35 7.77
C PHE A 57 3.99 14.04 7.28
N TYR A 58 3.17 13.17 6.67
CA TYR A 58 3.66 11.92 6.09
C TYR A 58 4.67 12.18 4.96
N ALA A 59 4.33 13.06 4.02
CA ALA A 59 5.21 13.42 2.91
C ALA A 59 6.51 14.09 3.38
N LEU A 60 6.42 14.98 4.37
CA LEU A 60 7.60 15.62 4.97
C LEU A 60 8.54 14.58 5.59
N MET A 61 8.00 13.72 6.46
CA MET A 61 8.79 12.67 7.11
C MET A 61 9.36 11.68 6.09
N PHE A 62 8.53 11.20 5.16
CA PHE A 62 8.97 10.31 4.08
C PHE A 62 10.15 10.90 3.32
N TYR A 63 10.05 12.16 2.87
CA TYR A 63 11.14 12.81 2.15
C TYR A 63 12.41 12.92 2.99
N THR A 64 12.30 13.27 4.28
CA THR A 64 13.46 13.32 5.18
C THR A 64 14.12 11.94 5.33
N PHE A 65 13.35 10.88 5.59
CA PHE A 65 13.87 9.53 5.72
C PHE A 65 14.44 8.99 4.39
N GLN A 66 13.78 9.28 3.27
CA GLN A 66 14.26 8.88 1.94
C GLN A 66 15.59 9.54 1.60
N ARG A 67 15.77 10.83 1.90
CA ARG A 67 17.03 11.52 1.66
C ARG A 67 18.17 10.89 2.46
N PHE A 68 17.91 10.58 3.72
CA PHE A 68 18.86 9.84 4.56
C PHE A 68 19.13 8.42 4.04
N ALA A 69 18.10 7.71 3.56
CA ALA A 69 18.21 6.38 2.97
C ALA A 69 19.15 6.36 1.76
N VAL A 70 18.95 7.29 0.83
CA VAL A 70 19.78 7.43 -0.39
C VAL A 70 21.22 7.79 -0.02
N GLU A 71 21.43 8.73 0.90
CA GLU A 71 22.77 9.08 1.37
C GLU A 71 23.48 7.87 2.00
N LEU A 72 22.78 7.13 2.88
CA LEU A 72 23.32 5.93 3.51
C LEU A 72 23.68 4.82 2.51
N ALA A 73 22.78 4.54 1.55
CA ALA A 73 23.04 3.55 0.51
C ALA A 73 24.23 3.96 -0.38
N SER A 74 24.35 5.25 -0.70
CA SER A 74 25.44 5.77 -1.54
C SER A 74 26.82 5.71 -0.88
N MET A 75 26.88 5.66 0.46
CA MET A 75 28.15 5.55 1.21
C MET A 75 28.73 4.13 1.20
N HIS A 76 27.94 3.13 0.80
CA HIS A 76 28.35 1.73 0.81
C HIS A 76 28.41 1.15 -0.61
N ASP A 77 29.62 0.90 -1.10
CA ASP A 77 29.84 0.11 -2.31
C ASP A 77 29.83 -1.38 -1.95
N PHE A 78 28.69 -2.03 -2.17
CA PHE A 78 28.54 -3.48 -1.96
C PHE A 78 29.01 -4.31 -3.18
N GLY A 79 29.82 -3.72 -4.05
CA GLY A 79 30.53 -4.39 -5.13
C GLY A 79 30.23 -3.80 -6.51
N ALA A 80 31.09 -4.12 -7.46
CA ALA A 80 31.17 -3.48 -8.79
C ALA A 80 29.89 -3.45 -9.63
N SER A 81 28.86 -4.24 -9.29
CA SER A 81 27.57 -4.24 -10.01
C SER A 81 26.54 -3.24 -9.47
N GLY A 82 26.73 -2.68 -8.28
CA GLY A 82 25.75 -1.79 -7.62
C GLY A 82 24.46 -2.46 -7.14
N LEU A 83 24.15 -3.70 -7.56
CA LEU A 83 22.89 -4.40 -7.28
C LEU A 83 22.52 -4.48 -5.79
N TRP A 84 23.49 -4.83 -4.94
CA TRP A 84 23.26 -4.92 -3.50
C TRP A 84 23.04 -3.55 -2.85
N SER A 85 23.67 -2.50 -3.38
CA SER A 85 23.43 -1.12 -2.94
C SER A 85 22.02 -0.68 -3.34
N SER A 86 21.55 -1.00 -4.55
CA SER A 86 20.17 -0.75 -4.99
C SER A 86 19.15 -1.52 -4.13
N MET A 87 19.41 -2.78 -3.81
CA MET A 87 18.53 -3.55 -2.93
C MET A 87 18.46 -2.98 -1.51
N LEU A 88 19.60 -2.48 -0.99
CA LEU A 88 19.62 -1.77 0.28
C LEU A 88 18.83 -0.47 0.20
N GLU A 89 18.96 0.28 -0.89
CA GLU A 89 18.18 1.51 -1.13
C GLU A 89 16.68 1.21 -1.09
N GLU A 90 16.21 0.17 -1.77
CA GLU A 90 14.78 -0.22 -1.73
C GLU A 90 14.31 -0.63 -0.34
N LEU A 91 15.14 -1.38 0.40
CA LEU A 91 14.84 -1.73 1.78
C LEU A 91 14.71 -0.47 2.67
N LEU A 92 15.60 0.50 2.49
CA LEU A 92 15.58 1.76 3.23
C LEU A 92 14.41 2.65 2.78
N ASN A 93 14.03 2.65 1.50
CA ASN A 93 12.85 3.33 0.97
C ASN A 93 11.55 2.77 1.56
N LEU A 94 11.44 1.43 1.64
CA LEU A 94 10.33 0.77 2.34
C LEU A 94 10.28 1.20 3.81
N GLY A 95 11.43 1.24 4.50
CA GLY A 95 11.54 1.78 5.85
C GLY A 95 11.06 3.23 5.95
N ALA A 96 11.48 4.09 5.02
CA ALA A 96 11.10 5.49 4.93
C ALA A 96 9.60 5.69 4.68
N ALA A 97 8.93 4.75 4.02
CA ALA A 97 7.47 4.77 3.86
C ALA A 97 6.75 4.24 5.12
N VAL A 98 7.23 3.15 5.72
CA VAL A 98 6.56 2.45 6.84
C VAL A 98 6.74 3.17 8.18
N ILE A 99 7.93 3.66 8.50
CA ILE A 99 8.23 4.27 9.81
C ILE A 99 7.36 5.51 10.07
N PRO A 100 7.23 6.49 9.14
CA PRO A 100 6.34 7.62 9.34
C PRO A 100 4.87 7.21 9.49
N ALA A 101 4.42 6.22 8.71
CA ALA A 101 3.06 5.71 8.82
C ALA A 101 2.81 5.07 10.19
N LEU A 102 3.80 4.36 10.75
CA LEU A 102 3.73 3.82 12.12
C LEU A 102 3.63 4.94 13.15
N ILE A 103 4.48 5.97 13.06
CA ILE A 103 4.46 7.11 13.99
C ILE A 103 3.10 7.82 13.95
N LEU A 104 2.61 8.13 12.74
CA LEU A 104 1.32 8.79 12.56
C LEU A 104 0.15 7.90 12.98
N SER A 105 0.21 6.59 12.72
CA SER A 105 -0.83 5.67 13.18
C SER A 105 -0.97 5.63 14.70
N ARG A 106 0.15 5.72 15.43
CA ARG A 106 0.17 5.78 16.89
C ARG A 106 -0.36 7.11 17.39
N PHE A 107 0.04 8.21 16.73
CA PHE A 107 -0.47 9.55 17.06
C PHE A 107 -1.99 9.65 16.85
N GLU A 108 -2.50 9.07 15.77
CA GLU A 108 -3.94 9.06 15.44
C GLU A 108 -4.74 7.96 16.18
N ASN A 109 -4.08 7.12 17.00
CA ASN A 109 -4.68 5.94 17.64
C ASN A 109 -5.42 5.00 16.66
N ARG A 110 -4.87 4.83 15.45
CA ARG A 110 -5.46 4.01 14.38
C ARG A 110 -4.77 2.65 14.29
N PRO A 111 -5.52 1.55 14.14
CA PRO A 111 -4.93 0.23 14.00
C PRO A 111 -4.23 0.07 12.63
N TRP A 112 -3.06 -0.53 12.62
CA TRP A 112 -2.19 -0.68 11.44
C TRP A 112 -2.89 -1.28 10.21
N LYS A 113 -3.78 -2.26 10.43
CA LYS A 113 -4.54 -2.93 9.34
C LYS A 113 -5.35 -1.97 8.46
N MET A 114 -5.66 -0.76 8.93
CA MET A 114 -6.38 0.25 8.16
C MET A 114 -5.59 0.76 6.95
N TYR A 115 -4.27 0.60 6.96
CA TYR A 115 -3.38 1.01 5.87
C TYR A 115 -3.08 -0.14 4.89
N GLY A 116 -3.90 -1.20 4.88
CA GLY A 116 -3.88 -2.22 3.84
C GLY A 116 -2.76 -3.28 3.94
N LEU A 117 -1.86 -3.23 4.92
CA LEU A 117 -0.84 -4.27 5.15
C LEU A 117 -1.07 -5.03 6.48
N PRO A 118 -2.10 -5.88 6.60
CA PRO A 118 -2.25 -6.69 7.80
C PRO A 118 -1.09 -7.68 7.95
N MET A 119 -0.28 -7.50 8.99
CA MET A 119 0.93 -8.33 9.23
C MET A 119 0.62 -9.83 9.44
N ARG A 120 -0.59 -10.18 9.88
CA ARG A 120 -1.00 -11.58 10.07
C ARG A 120 -1.22 -12.32 8.75
N GLU A 121 -1.44 -11.59 7.67
CA GLU A 121 -1.73 -12.13 6.33
C GLU A 121 -0.54 -11.90 5.39
N ALA A 122 0.61 -11.51 5.95
CA ALA A 122 1.82 -11.20 5.21
C ALA A 122 2.30 -12.36 4.35
N ILE A 123 2.50 -12.09 3.05
CA ILE A 123 2.90 -13.09 2.05
C ILE A 123 1.94 -14.31 2.07
N GLY A 124 0.68 -14.06 2.43
CA GLY A 124 -0.36 -15.07 2.57
C GLY A 124 -1.05 -15.40 1.26
N ARG A 125 -2.30 -15.85 1.36
CA ARG A 125 -3.09 -16.28 0.20
C ARG A 125 -3.24 -15.19 -0.87
N LEU A 126 -3.57 -13.95 -0.47
CA LEU A 126 -3.78 -12.87 -1.44
C LEU A 126 -2.50 -12.51 -2.19
N PHE A 127 -1.34 -12.55 -1.52
CA PHE A 127 -0.04 -12.36 -2.16
C PHE A 127 0.19 -13.37 -3.28
N TRP A 128 0.07 -14.66 -2.99
CA TRP A 128 0.32 -15.69 -4.01
C TRP A 128 -0.71 -15.70 -5.13
N ILE A 129 -1.96 -15.34 -4.86
CA ILE A 129 -2.94 -15.09 -5.92
C ILE A 129 -2.47 -13.91 -6.78
N GLY A 130 -2.04 -12.81 -6.17
CA GLY A 130 -1.45 -11.66 -6.88
C GLY A 130 -0.28 -12.08 -7.78
N VAL A 131 0.67 -12.87 -7.26
CA VAL A 131 1.81 -13.39 -8.03
C VAL A 131 1.36 -14.17 -9.25
N VAL A 132 0.38 -15.07 -9.10
CA VAL A 132 -0.17 -15.84 -10.24
C VAL A 132 -0.80 -14.91 -11.27
N TRP A 133 -1.53 -13.88 -10.84
CA TRP A 133 -2.10 -12.88 -11.74
C TRP A 133 -1.04 -12.04 -12.44
N GLY A 134 -0.01 -11.60 -11.73
CA GLY A 134 1.11 -10.85 -12.29
C GLY A 134 1.83 -11.64 -13.37
N ILE A 135 2.30 -12.85 -13.05
CA ILE A 135 2.93 -13.75 -14.03
C ILE A 135 2.01 -14.03 -15.23
N ALA A 136 0.72 -14.33 -14.99
CA ALA A 136 -0.21 -14.60 -16.07
C ALA A 136 -0.42 -13.37 -16.98
N ALA A 137 -0.51 -12.17 -16.40
CA ALA A 137 -0.72 -10.93 -17.14
C ALA A 137 0.51 -10.56 -17.98
N ILE A 138 1.71 -10.59 -17.41
CA ILE A 138 2.93 -10.32 -18.17
C ILE A 138 3.15 -11.39 -19.24
N SER A 139 2.89 -12.68 -18.93
CA SER A 139 2.95 -13.74 -19.92
C SER A 139 1.99 -13.50 -21.08
N LEU A 140 0.75 -13.09 -20.78
CA LEU A 140 -0.25 -12.77 -21.80
C LEU A 140 0.24 -11.62 -22.72
N LEU A 141 0.79 -10.56 -22.13
CA LEU A 141 1.38 -9.46 -22.90
C LEU A 141 2.51 -9.96 -23.80
N MET A 142 3.46 -10.71 -23.25
CA MET A 142 4.63 -11.19 -23.99
C MET A 142 4.25 -12.18 -25.11
N PHE A 143 3.31 -13.10 -24.85
CA PHE A 143 2.82 -14.01 -25.89
C PHE A 143 2.00 -13.30 -26.97
N ALA A 144 1.24 -12.25 -26.63
CA ALA A 144 0.57 -11.43 -27.63
C ALA A 144 1.57 -10.70 -28.54
N LEU A 145 2.59 -10.07 -27.95
CA LEU A 145 3.68 -9.42 -28.69
C LEU A 145 4.48 -10.42 -29.55
N TRP A 146 4.71 -11.62 -29.04
CA TRP A 146 5.33 -12.71 -29.80
C TRP A 146 4.48 -13.13 -31.01
N GLY A 147 3.16 -13.32 -30.82
CA GLY A 147 2.23 -13.67 -31.89
C GLY A 147 2.12 -12.61 -32.99
N MET A 148 2.40 -11.34 -32.64
CA MET A 148 2.49 -10.23 -33.60
C MET A 148 3.90 -10.06 -34.20
N HIS A 149 4.85 -10.95 -33.90
CA HIS A 149 6.24 -10.90 -34.35
C HIS A 149 7.01 -9.65 -33.87
N VAL A 150 6.57 -9.04 -32.76
CA VAL A 150 7.18 -7.85 -32.13
C VAL A 150 8.23 -8.26 -31.10
N PHE A 151 7.98 -9.36 -30.40
CA PHE A 151 8.87 -9.92 -29.39
C PHE A 151 9.51 -11.23 -29.87
N ALA A 152 10.79 -11.41 -29.56
CA ALA A 152 11.50 -12.67 -29.75
C ALA A 152 12.22 -13.06 -28.46
N PHE A 153 12.01 -14.30 -28.01
CA PHE A 153 12.58 -14.87 -26.78
C PHE A 153 14.12 -14.99 -26.79
N GLY A 154 14.76 -15.07 -27.95
CA GLY A 154 16.21 -15.30 -28.03
C GLY A 154 16.63 -16.66 -27.47
N HIS A 155 17.81 -16.73 -26.85
CA HIS A 155 18.38 -17.93 -26.23
C HIS A 155 18.71 -17.70 -24.75
N LEU A 156 18.87 -18.78 -23.98
CA LEU A 156 19.27 -18.71 -22.57
C LEU A 156 20.69 -18.15 -22.43
N VAL A 157 20.85 -17.10 -21.64
CA VAL A 157 22.15 -16.46 -21.38
C VAL A 157 22.73 -16.96 -20.05
N LEU A 158 21.87 -17.21 -19.06
CA LEU A 158 22.26 -17.75 -17.77
C LEU A 158 22.24 -19.27 -17.74
N HIS A 159 23.18 -19.85 -16.99
CA HIS A 159 23.38 -21.29 -16.89
C HIS A 159 23.75 -21.69 -15.45
N GLY A 160 23.37 -22.92 -15.07
CA GLY A 160 23.69 -23.54 -13.79
C GLY A 160 23.19 -22.73 -12.59
N ALA A 161 23.99 -22.67 -11.52
CA ALA A 161 23.63 -21.98 -10.27
C ALA A 161 23.34 -20.48 -10.43
N ARG A 162 23.80 -19.84 -11.53
CA ARG A 162 23.53 -18.42 -11.78
C ARG A 162 22.05 -18.14 -12.05
N VAL A 163 21.34 -19.08 -12.68
CA VAL A 163 19.89 -18.94 -12.92
C VAL A 163 19.16 -18.79 -11.58
N ALA A 164 19.39 -19.71 -10.65
CA ALA A 164 18.74 -19.68 -9.34
C ALA A 164 19.14 -18.45 -8.51
N ARG A 165 20.41 -18.03 -8.57
CA ARG A 165 20.89 -16.85 -7.85
C ARG A 165 20.23 -15.55 -8.32
N PHE A 166 20.18 -15.32 -9.63
CA PHE A 166 19.54 -14.11 -10.17
C PHE A 166 18.02 -14.17 -10.04
N ALA A 167 17.40 -15.34 -10.24
CA ALA A 167 15.97 -15.52 -10.00
C ALA A 167 15.59 -15.13 -8.56
N ALA A 168 16.36 -15.62 -7.58
CA ALA A 168 16.14 -15.32 -6.17
C ALA A 168 16.44 -13.86 -5.83
N PHE A 169 17.53 -13.30 -6.36
CA PHE A 169 17.88 -11.88 -6.17
C PHE A 169 16.75 -10.97 -6.65
N TRP A 170 16.31 -11.14 -7.89
CA TRP A 170 15.22 -10.32 -8.45
C TRP A 170 13.89 -10.55 -7.74
N SER A 171 13.63 -11.77 -7.22
CA SER A 171 12.42 -12.02 -6.42
C SER A 171 12.40 -11.19 -5.13
N VAL A 172 13.54 -11.06 -4.46
CA VAL A 172 13.66 -10.24 -3.24
C VAL A 172 13.60 -8.75 -3.59
N MET A 173 14.31 -8.34 -4.64
CA MET A 173 14.32 -6.95 -5.12
C MET A 173 12.89 -6.47 -5.41
N PHE A 174 12.14 -7.18 -6.26
CA PHE A 174 10.79 -6.76 -6.64
C PHE A 174 9.74 -6.96 -5.55
N LEU A 175 9.97 -7.87 -4.60
CA LEU A 175 9.18 -7.89 -3.36
C LEU A 175 9.37 -6.59 -2.57
N LEU A 176 10.60 -6.08 -2.44
CA LEU A 176 10.87 -4.81 -1.76
C LEU A 176 10.27 -3.62 -2.52
N VAL A 177 10.47 -3.55 -3.84
CA VAL A 177 9.88 -2.51 -4.71
C VAL A 177 8.36 -2.51 -4.59
N GLY A 178 7.71 -3.66 -4.83
CA GLY A 178 6.26 -3.78 -4.75
C GLY A 178 5.71 -3.45 -3.36
N MET A 179 6.39 -3.85 -2.27
CA MET A 179 6.00 -3.45 -0.92
C MET A 179 6.15 -1.95 -0.70
N PHE A 180 7.26 -1.35 -1.15
CA PHE A 180 7.55 0.07 -0.97
C PHE A 180 6.53 0.93 -1.72
N GLU A 181 6.38 0.72 -3.02
CA GLU A 181 5.56 1.56 -3.88
C GLU A 181 4.07 1.42 -3.56
N GLU A 182 3.59 0.18 -3.40
CA GLU A 182 2.18 -0.05 -3.05
C GLU A 182 1.86 0.50 -1.65
N PHE A 183 2.76 0.39 -0.68
CA PHE A 183 2.51 0.96 0.64
C PHE A 183 2.57 2.49 0.65
N LEU A 184 3.59 3.09 0.01
CA LEU A 184 3.77 4.53 -0.07
C LEU A 184 2.52 5.19 -0.67
N LEU A 185 1.99 4.61 -1.75
CA LEU A 185 0.92 5.23 -2.51
C LEU A 185 -0.47 4.74 -2.08
N ARG A 186 -0.66 3.45 -1.78
CA ARG A 186 -1.97 2.84 -1.51
C ARG A 186 -2.18 2.47 -0.04
N GLY A 187 -1.14 2.55 0.78
CA GLY A 187 -1.23 2.35 2.23
C GLY A 187 -1.68 3.61 2.96
N TYR A 188 -0.77 4.29 3.65
CA TYR A 188 -1.10 5.46 4.45
C TYR A 188 -1.65 6.62 3.59
N SER A 189 -1.07 6.86 2.42
CA SER A 189 -1.45 7.96 1.53
C SER A 189 -2.88 7.83 1.01
N GLN A 190 -3.23 6.69 0.41
CA GLN A 190 -4.59 6.44 -0.08
C GLN A 190 -5.61 6.47 1.05
N PHE A 191 -5.33 5.82 2.18
CA PHE A 191 -6.24 5.85 3.32
C PHE A 191 -6.51 7.29 3.79
N THR A 192 -5.45 8.06 4.01
CA THR A 192 -5.55 9.41 4.56
C THR A 192 -6.20 10.37 3.57
N LEU A 193 -5.78 10.36 2.30
CA LEU A 193 -6.33 11.23 1.28
C LEU A 193 -7.81 10.91 1.00
N ALA A 194 -8.19 9.63 1.02
CA ALA A 194 -9.58 9.20 0.83
C ALA A 194 -10.52 9.68 1.94
N ARG A 195 -10.04 9.94 3.16
CA ARG A 195 -10.84 10.57 4.22
C ARG A 195 -11.29 11.98 3.86
N GLY A 196 -10.51 12.70 3.04
CA GLY A 196 -10.81 14.07 2.62
C GLY A 196 -11.52 14.17 1.27
N LEU A 197 -11.07 13.40 0.27
CA LEU A 197 -11.53 13.52 -1.11
C LEU A 197 -12.50 12.41 -1.55
N GLY A 198 -12.66 11.36 -0.74
CA GLY A 198 -13.26 10.10 -1.17
C GLY A 198 -12.24 9.18 -1.88
N PHE A 199 -12.60 7.90 -2.00
CA PHE A 199 -11.65 6.86 -2.42
C PHE A 199 -11.16 7.01 -3.86
N TRP A 200 -12.07 7.19 -4.83
CA TRP A 200 -11.70 7.24 -6.25
C TRP A 200 -10.94 8.51 -6.64
N PRO A 201 -11.33 9.72 -6.17
CA PRO A 201 -10.51 10.91 -6.39
C PRO A 201 -9.10 10.77 -5.80
N ALA A 202 -8.96 10.20 -4.59
CA ALA A 202 -7.65 9.92 -4.00
C ALA A 202 -6.85 8.92 -4.84
N ALA A 203 -7.50 7.83 -5.30
CA ALA A 203 -6.88 6.81 -6.13
C ALA A 203 -6.34 7.40 -7.44
N PHE A 204 -7.10 8.28 -8.08
CA PHE A 204 -6.68 8.96 -9.30
C PHE A 204 -5.46 9.85 -9.06
N VAL A 205 -5.50 10.69 -8.02
CA VAL A 205 -4.37 11.57 -7.67
C VAL A 205 -3.10 10.75 -7.40
N LEU A 206 -3.20 9.69 -6.61
CA LEU A 206 -2.05 8.87 -6.22
C LEU A 206 -1.55 7.97 -7.35
N SER A 207 -2.42 7.58 -8.29
CA SER A 207 -2.01 6.88 -9.52
C SER A 207 -1.28 7.84 -10.48
N CYS A 208 -1.73 9.09 -10.60
CA CYS A 208 -0.99 10.11 -11.34
C CYS A 208 0.38 10.41 -10.69
N MET A 209 0.44 10.51 -9.37
CA MET A 209 1.72 10.64 -8.65
C MET A 209 2.64 9.45 -8.88
N PHE A 210 2.08 8.24 -9.03
CA PHE A 210 2.86 7.05 -9.36
C PHE A 210 3.61 7.20 -10.68
N GLY A 211 2.89 7.61 -11.73
CA GLY A 211 3.50 7.95 -13.02
C GLY A 211 4.55 9.05 -12.89
N VAL A 212 4.29 10.11 -12.13
CA VAL A 212 5.30 11.19 -11.95
C VAL A 212 6.60 10.68 -11.33
N ILE A 213 6.55 9.71 -10.39
CA ILE A 213 7.76 9.14 -9.78
C ILE A 213 8.57 8.36 -10.82
N HIS A 214 7.91 7.70 -11.77
CA HIS A 214 8.56 6.93 -12.86
C HIS A 214 9.30 7.80 -13.88
N LEU A 215 9.06 9.12 -13.93
CA LEU A 215 9.88 10.04 -14.74
C LEU A 215 11.37 10.04 -14.37
N ARG A 216 11.73 9.47 -13.22
CA ARG A 216 13.13 9.31 -12.80
C ARG A 216 13.84 8.17 -13.53
N ASN A 217 13.10 7.25 -14.14
CA ASN A 217 13.67 6.13 -14.88
C ASN A 217 14.14 6.62 -16.25
N GLY A 218 15.42 6.39 -16.57
CA GLY A 218 16.07 6.99 -17.74
C GLY A 218 15.48 6.59 -19.11
N GLY A 219 14.76 5.46 -19.18
CA GLY A 219 14.11 4.96 -20.39
C GLY A 219 12.60 5.21 -20.45
N GLU A 220 12.01 5.84 -19.44
CA GLU A 220 10.56 6.01 -19.33
C GLU A 220 10.01 7.04 -20.34
N GLN A 221 8.79 6.82 -20.81
CA GLN A 221 8.11 7.67 -21.80
C GLN A 221 6.63 7.83 -21.45
N TRP A 222 5.97 8.83 -22.03
CA TRP A 222 4.57 9.16 -21.72
C TRP A 222 3.59 7.98 -21.82
N ARG A 223 3.85 6.99 -22.70
CA ARG A 223 3.03 5.78 -22.82
C ARG A 223 3.17 4.86 -21.59
N GLY A 224 4.39 4.64 -21.12
CA GLY A 224 4.63 3.89 -19.89
C GLY A 224 4.05 4.61 -18.69
N LEU A 225 4.24 5.94 -18.59
CA LEU A 225 3.58 6.75 -17.55
C LEU A 225 2.06 6.55 -17.52
N LEU A 226 1.40 6.53 -18.68
CA LEU A 226 -0.04 6.27 -18.73
C LEU A 226 -0.37 4.84 -18.30
N ALA A 227 0.40 3.84 -18.72
CA ALA A 227 0.22 2.46 -18.28
C ALA A 227 0.35 2.34 -16.75
N VAL A 228 1.37 2.97 -16.16
CA VAL A 228 1.60 3.09 -14.72
C VAL A 228 0.40 3.72 -13.99
N VAL A 229 -0.22 4.77 -14.56
CA VAL A 229 -1.46 5.34 -14.00
C VAL A 229 -2.61 4.33 -14.03
N PHE A 230 -2.82 3.62 -15.15
CA PHE A 230 -3.93 2.67 -15.27
C PHE A 230 -3.74 1.44 -14.39
N ILE A 231 -2.54 0.88 -14.30
CA ILE A 231 -2.26 -0.25 -13.39
C ILE A 231 -2.34 0.21 -11.93
N GLY A 232 -1.93 1.44 -11.61
CA GLY A 232 -2.11 2.00 -10.28
C GLY A 232 -3.59 2.11 -9.87
N LEU A 233 -4.46 2.51 -10.80
CA LEU A 233 -5.91 2.50 -10.59
C LEU A 233 -6.45 1.07 -10.39
N PHE A 234 -5.90 0.09 -11.11
CA PHE A 234 -6.25 -1.31 -10.95
C PHE A 234 -5.89 -1.82 -9.56
N PHE A 235 -4.69 -1.50 -9.04
CA PHE A 235 -4.32 -1.85 -7.67
C PHE A 235 -5.16 -1.12 -6.62
N CYS A 236 -5.63 0.10 -6.89
CA CYS A 236 -6.65 0.74 -6.05
C CYS A 236 -7.99 -0.02 -6.09
N LEU A 237 -8.42 -0.56 -7.24
CA LEU A 237 -9.60 -1.43 -7.31
C LEU A 237 -9.41 -2.67 -6.44
N THR A 238 -8.26 -3.35 -6.53
CA THR A 238 -8.00 -4.56 -5.74
C THR A 238 -8.06 -4.24 -4.25
N LEU A 239 -7.39 -3.16 -3.82
CA LEU A 239 -7.46 -2.67 -2.44
C LEU A 239 -8.90 -2.37 -2.01
N ARG A 240 -9.72 -1.75 -2.88
CA ARG A 240 -11.11 -1.43 -2.54
C ARG A 240 -11.97 -2.67 -2.31
N ARG A 241 -11.66 -3.77 -3.00
CA ARG A 241 -12.43 -5.03 -2.92
C ARG A 241 -11.92 -5.95 -1.80
N THR A 242 -10.62 -5.96 -1.53
CA THR A 242 -10.00 -6.87 -0.55
C THR A 242 -9.76 -6.20 0.81
N GLY A 243 -9.60 -4.87 0.84
CA GLY A 243 -9.08 -4.17 2.01
C GLY A 243 -7.60 -4.44 2.32
N ASP A 244 -6.90 -5.08 1.37
CA ASP A 244 -5.58 -5.68 1.57
C ASP A 244 -4.68 -5.48 0.34
N LEU A 245 -3.46 -5.01 0.57
CA LEU A 245 -2.46 -4.67 -0.44
C LEU A 245 -1.65 -5.88 -0.91
N TRP A 246 -1.65 -7.01 -0.22
CA TRP A 246 -0.82 -8.16 -0.57
C TRP A 246 -1.11 -8.71 -1.97
N PHE A 247 -2.36 -8.63 -2.45
CA PHE A 247 -2.65 -8.94 -3.86
C PHE A 247 -1.89 -8.02 -4.81
N ALA A 248 -1.95 -6.69 -4.59
CA ALA A 248 -1.26 -5.71 -5.43
C ALA A 248 0.26 -5.90 -5.36
N VAL A 249 0.82 -6.06 -4.15
CA VAL A 249 2.25 -6.33 -3.92
C VAL A 249 2.69 -7.59 -4.67
N GLY A 250 1.93 -8.67 -4.58
CA GLY A 250 2.25 -9.92 -5.27
C GLY A 250 2.16 -9.80 -6.80
N PHE A 251 1.15 -9.10 -7.30
CA PHE A 251 1.01 -8.84 -8.74
C PHE A 251 2.18 -8.01 -9.25
N HIS A 252 2.44 -6.87 -8.61
CA HIS A 252 3.47 -5.91 -8.96
C HIS A 252 4.84 -6.61 -8.96
N ALA A 253 5.22 -7.25 -7.86
CA ALA A 253 6.52 -7.93 -7.76
C ALA A 253 6.71 -9.02 -8.83
N ALA A 254 5.63 -9.74 -9.19
CA ALA A 254 5.68 -10.78 -10.20
C ALA A 254 5.75 -10.25 -11.64
N TRP A 255 5.12 -9.10 -11.89
CA TRP A 255 5.17 -8.42 -13.17
C TRP A 255 6.59 -7.98 -13.49
N ASP A 256 7.21 -7.21 -12.59
CA ASP A 256 8.57 -6.69 -12.74
C ASP A 256 9.61 -7.82 -12.80
N TRP A 257 9.46 -8.84 -11.94
CA TRP A 257 10.29 -10.04 -12.02
C TRP A 257 10.16 -10.74 -13.37
N GLY A 258 8.95 -10.75 -13.92
CA GLY A 258 8.65 -11.25 -15.26
C GLY A 258 9.41 -10.47 -16.33
N GLU A 259 9.35 -9.15 -16.31
CA GLU A 259 10.02 -8.30 -17.30
C GLU A 259 11.54 -8.38 -17.19
N THR A 260 12.06 -8.10 -16.00
CA THR A 260 13.49 -8.00 -15.74
C THR A 260 14.18 -9.35 -15.85
N PHE A 261 13.72 -10.38 -15.13
CA PHE A 261 14.43 -11.67 -15.07
C PHE A 261 13.97 -12.63 -16.16
N LEU A 262 12.66 -12.95 -16.20
CA LEU A 262 12.14 -14.05 -17.01
C LEU A 262 12.17 -13.73 -18.52
N TYR A 263 11.57 -12.61 -18.92
CA TYR A 263 11.44 -12.21 -20.32
C TYR A 263 12.59 -11.33 -20.79
N SER A 264 13.40 -10.79 -19.88
CA SER A 264 14.63 -10.06 -20.19
C SER A 264 14.37 -8.86 -21.11
N VAL A 265 13.36 -8.07 -20.74
CA VAL A 265 12.92 -6.86 -21.43
C VAL A 265 13.07 -5.66 -20.48
N PRO A 266 13.07 -4.42 -21.01
CA PRO A 266 13.06 -3.25 -20.14
C PRO A 266 11.82 -3.25 -19.25
N ASP A 267 12.02 -2.80 -18.02
CA ASP A 267 11.04 -2.72 -16.93
C ASP A 267 10.96 -1.24 -16.54
N SER A 268 9.85 -0.59 -16.90
CA SER A 268 9.67 0.86 -16.81
C SER A 268 10.88 1.66 -17.32
N GLY A 269 11.46 1.19 -18.43
CA GLY A 269 12.62 1.80 -19.09
C GLY A 269 14.00 1.41 -18.55
N LEU A 270 14.08 0.54 -17.55
CA LEU A 270 15.33 0.06 -16.98
C LEU A 270 15.69 -1.32 -17.53
N VAL A 271 16.95 -1.52 -17.91
CA VAL A 271 17.47 -2.82 -18.34
C VAL A 271 18.45 -3.33 -17.29
N SER A 272 18.08 -4.43 -16.67
CA SER A 272 18.78 -4.97 -15.50
C SER A 272 19.69 -6.14 -15.87
N PRO A 273 20.89 -6.27 -15.29
CA PRO A 273 21.80 -7.39 -15.57
C PRO A 273 21.31 -8.71 -14.96
N GLY A 274 21.87 -9.82 -15.42
CA GLY A 274 21.54 -11.14 -14.88
C GLY A 274 20.13 -11.60 -15.23
N HIS A 275 19.64 -11.20 -16.39
CA HIS A 275 18.38 -11.63 -16.97
C HIS A 275 18.54 -13.01 -17.68
N LEU A 276 17.45 -13.78 -17.79
CA LEU A 276 17.48 -15.18 -18.21
C LEU A 276 17.77 -15.38 -19.71
N LEU A 277 17.18 -14.54 -20.56
CA LEU A 277 17.09 -14.67 -22.00
C LEU A 277 17.82 -13.54 -22.73
N SER A 278 18.23 -13.75 -23.98
CA SER A 278 18.71 -12.69 -24.89
C SER A 278 17.57 -12.17 -25.76
N SER A 279 16.50 -11.76 -25.11
CA SER A 279 15.28 -11.31 -25.78
C SER A 279 15.48 -10.03 -26.59
N SER A 280 14.62 -9.81 -27.58
CA SER A 280 14.60 -8.56 -28.34
C SER A 280 13.18 -8.12 -28.67
N LEU A 281 12.93 -6.81 -28.57
CA LEU A 281 11.73 -6.14 -29.04
C LEU A 281 12.03 -5.42 -30.37
N ARG A 282 11.11 -5.48 -31.32
CA ARG A 282 11.26 -4.94 -32.68
C ARG A 282 9.99 -4.25 -33.14
N GLY A 283 10.11 -3.43 -34.18
CA GLY A 283 8.96 -2.72 -34.76
C GLY A 283 8.73 -1.36 -34.12
N SER A 284 7.58 -0.76 -34.42
CA SER A 284 7.24 0.60 -34.01
C SER A 284 7.04 0.73 -32.50
N GLU A 285 7.48 1.85 -31.92
CA GLU A 285 7.44 2.07 -30.47
C GLU A 285 6.05 2.00 -29.83
N TRP A 286 4.98 2.33 -30.56
CA TRP A 286 3.62 2.21 -30.00
C TRP A 286 3.20 0.75 -29.77
N LEU A 287 3.88 -0.20 -30.42
CA LEU A 287 3.59 -1.63 -30.35
C LEU A 287 4.65 -2.40 -29.55
N SER A 288 5.93 -2.05 -29.67
CA SER A 288 7.00 -2.63 -28.86
C SER A 288 7.14 -1.98 -27.49
N GLY A 289 6.63 -0.75 -27.35
CA GLY A 289 6.82 0.15 -26.20
C GLY A 289 8.14 0.93 -26.21
N GLY A 290 9.02 0.71 -27.19
CA GLY A 290 10.25 1.48 -27.36
C GLY A 290 11.21 1.32 -26.19
N SER A 291 11.74 2.43 -25.65
CA SER A 291 12.66 2.41 -24.51
C SER A 291 12.02 1.92 -23.22
N VAL A 292 10.70 2.09 -23.06
CA VAL A 292 9.95 1.68 -21.85
C VAL A 292 10.00 0.16 -21.66
N GLY A 293 10.04 -0.60 -22.76
CA GLY A 293 9.74 -2.03 -22.75
C GLY A 293 8.26 -2.29 -23.04
N PRO A 294 7.76 -3.53 -22.90
CA PRO A 294 6.44 -3.91 -23.38
C PRO A 294 5.30 -3.18 -22.66
N GLU A 295 5.54 -2.59 -21.49
CA GLU A 295 4.60 -1.71 -20.78
C GLU A 295 4.19 -0.47 -21.59
N GLY A 296 5.09 0.05 -22.42
CA GLY A 296 4.82 1.19 -23.30
C GLY A 296 3.97 0.84 -24.53
N SER A 297 3.66 -0.44 -24.74
CA SER A 297 2.87 -0.91 -25.87
C SER A 297 1.38 -0.66 -25.69
N VAL A 298 0.65 -0.45 -26.79
CA VAL A 298 -0.83 -0.40 -26.75
C VAL A 298 -1.45 -1.70 -26.21
N ILE A 299 -0.74 -2.82 -26.34
CA ILE A 299 -1.18 -4.14 -25.88
C ILE A 299 -1.17 -4.22 -24.36
N CYS A 300 -0.25 -3.53 -23.69
CA CYS A 300 -0.25 -3.41 -22.23
C CYS A 300 -1.59 -2.85 -21.73
N PHE A 301 -2.11 -1.79 -22.34
CA PHE A 301 -3.42 -1.24 -21.99
C PHE A 301 -4.57 -2.24 -22.17
N ALA A 302 -4.52 -3.06 -23.22
CA ALA A 302 -5.50 -4.12 -23.44
C ALA A 302 -5.41 -5.21 -22.35
N VAL A 303 -4.20 -5.57 -21.93
CA VAL A 303 -3.96 -6.51 -20.82
C VAL A 303 -4.44 -5.92 -19.50
N ILE A 304 -4.13 -4.65 -19.19
CA ILE A 304 -4.63 -3.94 -18.01
C ILE A 304 -6.17 -3.94 -17.98
N ALA A 305 -6.81 -3.63 -19.11
CA ALA A 305 -8.27 -3.67 -19.21
C ALA A 305 -8.82 -5.09 -19.01
N ALA A 306 -8.16 -6.11 -19.56
CA ALA A 306 -8.56 -7.51 -19.40
C ALA A 306 -8.45 -7.97 -17.94
N VAL A 307 -7.34 -7.68 -17.24
CA VAL A 307 -7.19 -8.03 -15.82
C VAL A 307 -8.16 -7.24 -14.95
N TRP A 308 -8.42 -5.97 -15.28
CA TRP A 308 -9.44 -5.17 -14.59
C TRP A 308 -10.81 -5.84 -14.67
N ILE A 309 -11.26 -6.17 -15.89
CA ILE A 309 -12.57 -6.81 -16.11
C ILE A 309 -12.62 -8.16 -15.41
N ALA A 310 -11.58 -8.99 -15.56
CA ALA A 310 -11.52 -10.30 -14.93
C ALA A 310 -11.62 -10.18 -13.39
N PHE A 311 -10.86 -9.27 -12.79
CA PHE A 311 -10.84 -9.09 -11.34
C PHE A 311 -12.19 -8.58 -10.83
N ASP A 312 -12.79 -7.59 -11.49
CA ASP A 312 -14.09 -7.04 -11.11
C ASP A 312 -15.20 -8.11 -11.10
N ARG A 313 -15.12 -9.06 -12.04
CA ARG A 313 -16.08 -10.19 -12.14
C ARG A 313 -15.85 -11.25 -11.08
N ILE A 314 -14.60 -11.54 -10.72
CA ILE A 314 -14.25 -12.57 -9.73
C ILE A 314 -14.47 -12.04 -8.29
N TYR A 315 -14.25 -10.75 -8.06
CA TYR A 315 -14.35 -10.09 -6.76
C TYR A 315 -15.42 -8.99 -6.77
N PRO A 316 -16.72 -9.33 -6.96
CA PRO A 316 -17.79 -8.33 -6.97
C PRO A 316 -17.88 -7.61 -5.62
N HIS A 317 -18.39 -6.37 -5.63
CA HIS A 317 -18.70 -5.67 -4.38
C HIS A 317 -19.59 -6.55 -3.50
N ALA A 318 -19.29 -6.60 -2.19
CA ALA A 318 -20.27 -7.07 -1.22
C ALA A 318 -21.53 -6.22 -1.42
N ARG A 319 -22.67 -6.87 -1.71
CA ARG A 319 -23.97 -6.19 -1.72
C ARG A 319 -24.18 -5.68 -0.30
N VAL A 320 -24.05 -4.37 -0.12
CA VAL A 320 -24.42 -3.66 1.12
C VAL A 320 -25.93 -3.67 1.24
#